data_AF-A0A3D5DTF7-F1
#
_entry.id   AF-A0A3D5DTF7-F1
#
_cell.length_a   1.000
_cell.length_b   1.000
_cell.length_c   1.000
_cell.angle_alpha   90.00
_cell.angle_beta   90.00
_cell.angle_gamma   90.00
#
_symmetry.space_group_name_H-M   'P 1'
#
loop_
_entity.id
_entity.type
_entity.pdbx_description
1 polymer ?
#
loop_
_entity_poly.entity_id
_entity_poly.type
_entity_poly.pdbx_seq_one_letter_code
_entity_poly.pdbx_strand_id
1 'polypeptide(L)'
;MNAPHRSAPAAPAEDTRVVGRLSRVDRFLPVWIGLAMVAGLVLGRLVPGLGGALNSVAIHGTSLPIALGLLAMMYPVLAKVRYREIGRITADRRMMATSLILNWIVGPAVMFALAWLLLPDLPAYRTGVILVGLARCIAMVLIWTDLACGDREMAAVLVALNAVFQVLAYALLGVFYLNVLPGWLGLPAQSLHVSAAEIAVTVAVFLGIPLAAGYLTRTLGERARGQEWYETKLLPRIAPIALYGLLFTVVVLFALQGKTITSQPVNVVRIALPLLAYFVIMWSGGLVIARRLRLTYPRTVSLAFSAASNDFELAIAVAIGVFGVTSGQALAGVVGPLIEVPVMVALVYVALWLRHRITWPPAGQDDRRTANRHHQQGDAMTGLPEVMFVCVHNAGRSQMAAALLDHHAAGKIAVRSAGSAPADTINPAVVTVMAELGIDLSAESPKPLTTEAVQASDVVITMGCGDACPVFPGKRYLDWAVDDPAGQDTATVRRIRDDIDARVLTLIAELLPGAQEIAPRSAAGR
;
A
#
# COMPACT_ATOMS: atom_id res chain seq x y z
N MET A 1 33.77 -0.72 -45.54
CA MET A 1 33.98 -1.33 -44.20
C MET A 1 33.81 -0.23 -43.16
N ASN A 2 32.62 -0.09 -42.58
CA ASN A 2 32.39 0.83 -41.46
C ASN A 2 31.80 0.02 -40.30
N ALA A 3 32.50 0.06 -39.17
CA ALA A 3 32.15 -0.65 -37.95
C ALA A 3 30.89 -0.04 -37.29
N PRO A 4 30.09 -0.84 -36.56
CA PRO A 4 28.95 -0.32 -35.82
C PRO A 4 29.41 0.35 -34.52
N HIS A 5 29.01 1.61 -34.31
CA HIS A 5 29.13 2.32 -33.04
C HIS A 5 28.36 1.57 -31.94
N ARG A 6 29.07 1.11 -30.91
CA ARG A 6 28.47 0.66 -29.65
C ARG A 6 28.01 1.89 -28.86
N SER A 7 26.71 2.08 -28.71
CA SER A 7 26.12 3.03 -27.77
C SER A 7 26.34 2.53 -26.34
N ALA A 8 26.91 3.39 -25.49
CA ALA A 8 27.07 3.14 -24.07
C ALA A 8 25.70 3.11 -23.37
N PRO A 9 25.50 2.30 -22.32
CA PRO A 9 24.25 2.29 -21.57
C PRO A 9 24.09 3.60 -20.78
N ALA A 10 22.98 4.30 -21.02
CA ALA A 10 22.57 5.45 -20.22
C ALA A 10 22.28 5.00 -18.77
N ALA A 11 22.85 5.73 -17.79
CA ALA A 11 22.64 5.48 -16.36
C ALA A 11 21.19 5.80 -15.94
N PRO A 12 20.60 5.09 -14.95
CA PRO A 12 19.22 5.27 -14.55
C PRO A 12 19.05 6.52 -13.67
N ALA A 13 18.26 7.48 -14.14
CA ALA A 13 17.91 8.71 -13.41
C ALA A 13 16.54 8.63 -12.70
N GLU A 14 16.05 7.43 -12.37
CA GLU A 14 14.72 7.20 -11.78
C GLU A 14 14.71 7.00 -10.25
N ASP A 15 15.83 6.62 -9.62
CA ASP A 15 15.83 6.19 -8.20
C ASP A 15 15.72 7.34 -7.18
N THR A 16 15.91 8.59 -7.60
CA THR A 16 16.08 9.70 -6.63
C THR A 16 14.76 10.37 -6.19
N ARG A 17 13.61 10.07 -6.83
CA ARG A 17 12.36 10.82 -6.62
C ARG A 17 11.31 10.15 -5.73
N VAL A 18 11.49 8.88 -5.33
CA VAL A 18 10.52 8.14 -4.48
C VAL A 18 10.65 8.52 -3.00
N VAL A 19 11.88 8.75 -2.53
CA VAL A 19 12.17 9.12 -1.13
C VAL A 19 11.72 10.56 -0.79
N GLY A 20 11.41 11.38 -1.80
CA GLY A 20 10.97 12.78 -1.64
C GLY A 20 9.48 12.98 -1.35
N ARG A 21 8.65 11.93 -1.41
CA ARG A 21 7.18 12.03 -1.25
C ARG A 21 6.64 11.64 0.13
N LEU A 22 7.47 11.09 1.01
CA LEU A 22 7.12 10.86 2.41
C LEU A 22 7.37 12.14 3.22
N SER A 23 6.48 12.46 4.16
CA SER A 23 6.75 13.48 5.18
C SER A 23 8.11 13.17 5.82
N ARG A 24 8.93 14.19 6.12
CA ARG A 24 10.27 13.98 6.72
C ARG A 24 10.20 13.06 7.95
N VAL A 25 9.07 13.11 8.67
CA VAL A 25 8.82 12.29 9.86
C VAL A 25 8.68 10.80 9.51
N ASP A 26 7.92 10.47 8.47
CA ASP A 26 7.69 9.07 8.05
C ASP A 26 8.95 8.46 7.45
N ARG A 27 9.74 9.27 6.73
CA ARG A 27 11.03 8.85 6.16
C ARG A 27 12.04 8.42 7.23
N PHE A 28 12.07 9.12 8.37
CA PHE A 28 12.98 8.81 9.48
C PHE A 28 12.33 7.93 10.55
N LEU A 29 11.14 7.38 10.32
CA LEU A 29 10.42 6.55 11.28
C LEU A 29 11.27 5.39 11.85
N PRO A 30 12.02 4.61 11.06
CA PRO A 30 12.92 3.58 11.60
C PRO A 30 13.97 4.13 12.56
N VAL A 31 14.50 5.33 12.26
CA VAL A 31 15.50 6.00 13.10
C VAL A 31 14.86 6.47 14.41
N TRP A 32 13.66 7.04 14.36
CA TRP A 32 12.92 7.45 15.56
C TRP A 32 12.59 6.28 16.48
N ILE A 33 12.18 5.15 15.90
CA ILE A 33 11.93 3.91 16.66
C ILE A 33 13.23 3.43 17.31
N GLY A 34 14.34 3.38 16.56
CA GLY A 34 15.66 3.01 17.11
C GLY A 34 16.11 3.93 18.24
N LEU A 35 15.94 5.24 18.09
CA LEU A 35 16.22 6.23 19.14
C LEU A 35 15.32 6.03 20.37
N ALA A 36 14.03 5.75 20.18
CA ALA A 36 13.09 5.45 21.26
C ALA A 36 13.48 4.18 22.03
N MET A 37 13.93 3.13 21.33
CA MET A 37 14.43 1.90 21.95
C MET A 37 15.67 2.18 22.82
N VAL A 38 16.65 2.90 22.27
CA VAL A 38 17.87 3.29 23.01
C VAL A 38 17.51 4.15 24.22
N ALA A 39 16.64 5.15 24.04
CA ALA A 39 16.17 5.99 25.12
C ALA A 39 15.46 5.18 26.22
N GLY A 40 14.61 4.22 25.83
CA GLY A 40 13.96 3.29 26.76
C GLY A 40 14.99 2.46 27.54
N LEU A 41 15.95 1.82 26.87
CA LEU A 41 17.00 1.03 27.51
C LEU A 41 17.85 1.86 28.49
N VAL A 42 18.20 3.09 28.11
CA VAL A 42 18.94 4.02 28.97
C VAL A 42 18.10 4.44 30.17
N LEU A 43 16.84 4.82 29.96
CA LEU A 43 15.91 5.23 31.03
C LEU A 43 15.67 4.10 32.03
N GLY A 44 15.45 2.87 31.54
CA GLY A 44 15.26 1.69 32.37
C GLY A 44 16.48 1.33 33.23
N ARG A 45 17.68 1.78 32.84
CA ARG A 45 18.91 1.62 33.63
C ARG A 45 19.18 2.79 34.58
N LEU A 46 18.93 4.01 34.13
CA LEU A 46 19.28 5.23 34.89
C LEU A 46 18.24 5.63 35.94
N VAL A 47 16.99 5.18 35.81
CA VAL A 47 15.89 5.54 36.72
C VAL A 47 15.42 4.30 37.50
N PRO A 48 16.01 4.02 38.68
CA PRO A 48 15.53 2.95 39.57
C PRO A 48 14.08 3.23 39.99
N GLY A 49 13.23 2.20 39.99
CA GLY A 49 11.83 2.32 40.44
C GLY A 49 10.84 2.82 39.40
N LEU A 50 11.27 3.18 38.18
CA LEU A 50 10.38 3.56 37.07
C LEU A 50 9.31 2.49 36.81
N GLY A 51 9.71 1.22 36.79
CA GLY A 51 8.77 0.12 36.59
C GLY A 51 7.76 -0.06 37.72
N GLY A 52 8.16 0.22 38.96
CA GLY A 52 7.26 0.24 40.11
C GLY A 52 6.22 1.35 40.00
N ALA A 53 6.64 2.56 39.63
CA ALA A 53 5.75 3.72 39.47
C ALA A 53 4.78 3.57 38.28
N LEU A 54 5.20 2.93 37.20
CA LEU A 54 4.33 2.64 36.05
C LEU A 54 3.33 1.52 36.36
N ASN A 55 3.71 0.57 37.20
CA ASN A 55 2.83 -0.52 37.64
C ASN A 55 1.91 -0.13 38.80
N SER A 56 2.21 0.92 39.56
CA SER A 56 1.31 1.41 40.62
C SER A 56 0.02 2.00 40.05
N VAL A 57 0.03 2.40 38.78
CA VAL A 57 -1.15 2.85 38.03
C VAL A 57 -1.58 1.76 37.04
N ALA A 58 -1.86 0.56 37.55
CA ALA A 58 -2.34 -0.57 36.75
C ALA A 58 -3.82 -0.85 36.99
N ILE A 59 -4.55 -1.15 35.91
CA ILE A 59 -5.94 -1.62 35.94
C ILE A 59 -5.93 -3.05 35.38
N HIS A 60 -6.40 -4.02 36.16
CA HIS A 60 -6.39 -5.45 35.80
C HIS A 60 -5.02 -5.95 35.29
N GLY A 61 -3.93 -5.57 35.98
CA GLY A 61 -2.56 -6.01 35.61
C GLY A 61 -1.95 -5.29 34.40
N THR A 62 -2.71 -4.42 33.73
CA THR A 62 -2.23 -3.61 32.60
C THR A 62 -1.85 -2.21 33.07
N SER A 63 -0.62 -1.79 32.81
CA SER A 63 -0.15 -0.42 33.11
C SER A 63 -0.95 0.60 32.29
N LEU A 64 -1.67 1.50 32.96
CA LEU A 64 -2.55 2.48 32.32
C LEU A 64 -1.80 3.39 31.33
N PRO A 65 -0.59 3.91 31.64
CA PRO A 65 0.19 4.67 30.66
C PRO A 65 0.44 3.91 29.36
N ILE A 66 0.82 2.64 29.44
CA ILE A 66 1.07 1.79 28.26
C ILE A 66 -0.24 1.59 27.50
N ALA A 67 -1.32 1.29 28.22
CA ALA A 67 -2.62 1.09 27.60
C ALA A 67 -3.08 2.34 26.83
N LEU A 68 -2.92 3.53 27.41
CA LEU A 68 -3.23 4.80 26.76
C LEU A 68 -2.34 5.05 25.54
N GLY A 69 -1.04 4.74 25.63
CA GLY A 69 -0.13 4.82 24.49
C GLY A 69 -0.56 3.92 23.33
N LEU A 70 -0.95 2.68 23.64
CA LEU A 70 -1.44 1.70 22.66
C LEU A 70 -2.77 2.13 22.02
N LEU A 71 -3.72 2.59 22.81
CA LEU A 71 -5.01 3.10 22.31
C LEU A 71 -4.83 4.34 21.44
N ALA A 72 -4.00 5.29 21.91
CA ALA A 72 -3.70 6.53 21.19
C ALA A 72 -3.06 6.25 19.84
N MET A 73 -2.19 5.23 19.74
CA MET A 73 -1.56 4.93 18.46
C MET A 73 -2.48 4.21 17.46
N MET A 74 -3.37 3.33 17.93
CA MET A 74 -4.26 2.56 17.06
C MET A 74 -5.43 3.40 16.51
N TYR A 75 -5.91 4.38 17.28
CA TYR A 75 -7.06 5.20 16.89
C TYR A 75 -6.92 5.90 15.53
N PRO A 76 -5.84 6.67 15.23
CA PRO A 76 -5.73 7.38 13.97
C PRO A 76 -5.57 6.46 12.76
N VAL A 77 -4.96 5.28 12.95
CA VAL A 77 -4.82 4.26 11.90
C VAL A 77 -6.21 3.78 11.47
N LEU A 78 -7.08 3.47 12.42
CA LEU A 78 -8.43 2.99 12.15
C LEU A 78 -9.38 4.10 11.68
N ALA A 79 -9.12 5.36 12.04
CA ALA A 79 -9.83 6.51 11.48
C ALA A 79 -9.56 6.68 9.97
N LYS A 80 -8.36 6.30 9.48
CA LYS A 80 -8.03 6.38 8.05
C LYS A 80 -8.77 5.36 7.18
N VAL A 81 -9.30 4.27 7.74
CA VAL A 81 -9.97 3.19 7.00
C VAL A 81 -11.23 3.70 6.30
N ARG A 82 -11.39 3.38 5.01
CA ARG A 82 -12.53 3.80 4.17
C ARG A 82 -13.67 2.79 4.20
N TYR A 83 -14.44 2.76 5.28
CA TYR A 83 -15.45 1.73 5.53
C TYR A 83 -16.53 1.58 4.44
N ARG A 84 -16.93 2.66 3.76
CA ARG A 84 -17.93 2.61 2.66
C ARG A 84 -17.37 2.00 1.39
N GLU A 85 -16.06 2.06 1.19
CA GLU A 85 -15.43 1.55 -0.02
C GLU A 85 -15.20 0.03 0.07
N ILE A 86 -15.15 -0.55 1.28
CA ILE A 86 -14.95 -2.00 1.50
C ILE A 86 -15.95 -2.85 0.69
N GLY A 87 -17.20 -2.40 0.54
CA GLY A 87 -18.22 -3.10 -0.26
C GLY A 87 -17.97 -3.08 -1.78
N ARG A 88 -17.28 -2.06 -2.29
CA ARG A 88 -16.94 -1.90 -3.73
C ARG A 88 -15.68 -2.65 -4.15
N ILE A 89 -14.89 -3.14 -3.20
CA ILE A 89 -13.56 -3.71 -3.41
C ILE A 89 -13.59 -5.23 -3.77
N THR A 90 -14.76 -5.80 -4.00
CA THR A 90 -14.94 -7.26 -4.20
C THR A 90 -14.66 -7.77 -5.63
N ALA A 91 -14.01 -6.97 -6.48
CA ALA A 91 -13.76 -7.31 -7.89
C ALA A 91 -12.69 -8.41 -8.08
N ASP A 92 -11.61 -8.43 -7.26
CA ASP A 92 -10.54 -9.43 -7.36
C ASP A 92 -10.62 -10.50 -6.27
N ARG A 93 -11.64 -11.36 -6.37
CA ARG A 93 -11.90 -12.43 -5.39
C ARG A 93 -10.72 -13.39 -5.21
N ARG A 94 -9.90 -13.60 -6.25
CA ARG A 94 -8.75 -14.51 -6.19
C ARG A 94 -7.65 -13.94 -5.33
N MET A 95 -7.29 -12.67 -5.55
CA MET A 95 -6.29 -12.02 -4.73
C MET A 95 -6.75 -11.89 -3.28
N MET A 96 -8.01 -11.52 -3.05
CA MET A 96 -8.57 -11.40 -1.69
C MET A 96 -8.58 -12.74 -0.95
N ALA A 97 -9.06 -13.81 -1.59
CA ALA A 97 -9.04 -15.14 -0.99
C ALA A 97 -7.61 -15.60 -0.68
N THR A 98 -6.67 -15.34 -1.59
CA THR A 98 -5.25 -15.68 -1.39
C THR A 98 -4.68 -14.94 -0.19
N SER A 99 -4.94 -13.64 -0.07
CA SER A 99 -4.49 -12.85 1.08
C SER A 99 -5.09 -13.37 2.38
N LEU A 100 -6.39 -13.66 2.42
CA LEU A 100 -7.05 -14.18 3.61
C LEU A 100 -6.49 -15.55 4.01
N ILE A 101 -6.23 -16.44 3.06
CA ILE A 101 -5.62 -17.76 3.34
C ILE A 101 -4.20 -17.58 3.88
N LEU A 102 -3.39 -16.73 3.24
CA LEU A 102 -2.02 -16.47 3.68
C LEU A 102 -1.99 -15.86 5.08
N ASN A 103 -2.88 -14.91 5.34
CA ASN A 103 -2.90 -14.17 6.60
C ASN A 103 -3.57 -14.94 7.75
N TRP A 104 -4.65 -15.65 7.52
CA TRP A 104 -5.45 -16.22 8.62
C TRP A 104 -5.31 -17.73 8.78
N ILE A 105 -4.67 -18.41 7.83
CA ILE A 105 -4.45 -19.85 7.88
C ILE A 105 -2.95 -20.17 7.84
N VAL A 106 -2.27 -19.79 6.75
CA VAL A 106 -0.87 -20.16 6.53
C VAL A 106 0.05 -19.46 7.52
N GLY A 107 -0.09 -18.15 7.68
CA GLY A 107 0.74 -17.36 8.60
C GLY A 107 0.70 -17.89 10.03
N PRO A 108 -0.48 -18.03 10.67
CA PRO A 108 -0.57 -18.56 12.02
C PRO A 108 0.05 -19.95 12.15
N ALA A 109 -0.17 -20.83 11.18
CA ALA A 109 0.39 -22.18 11.16
C ALA A 109 1.92 -22.18 11.04
N VAL A 110 2.48 -21.34 10.14
CA VAL A 110 3.93 -21.20 9.96
C VAL A 110 4.56 -20.65 11.23
N MET A 111 3.99 -19.62 11.85
CA MET A 111 4.53 -19.08 13.10
C MET A 111 4.47 -20.13 14.22
N PHE A 112 3.36 -20.82 14.37
CA PHE A 112 3.22 -21.90 15.36
C PHE A 112 4.29 -22.98 15.18
N ALA A 113 4.48 -23.46 13.95
CA ALA A 113 5.48 -24.46 13.64
C ALA A 113 6.91 -23.97 13.96
N LEU A 114 7.25 -22.74 13.57
CA LEU A 114 8.55 -22.14 13.85
C LEU A 114 8.78 -21.94 15.35
N ALA A 115 7.75 -21.52 16.09
CA ALA A 115 7.83 -21.31 17.53
C ALA A 115 8.07 -22.64 18.28
N TRP A 116 7.42 -23.73 17.86
CA TRP A 116 7.68 -25.06 18.45
C TRP A 116 9.02 -25.66 18.05
N LEU A 117 9.47 -25.40 16.82
CA LEU A 117 10.75 -25.90 16.32
C LEU A 117 11.95 -25.19 16.95
N LEU A 118 11.86 -23.86 17.13
CA LEU A 118 12.99 -23.02 17.53
C LEU A 118 12.96 -22.59 19.00
N LEU A 119 11.82 -22.72 19.69
CA LEU A 119 11.66 -22.41 21.12
C LEU A 119 11.00 -23.57 21.91
N PRO A 120 11.47 -24.83 21.78
CA PRO A 120 10.86 -25.97 22.49
C PRO A 120 10.97 -25.85 24.01
N ASP A 121 12.10 -25.33 24.51
CA ASP A 121 12.47 -25.21 25.92
C ASP A 121 12.00 -23.90 26.59
N LEU A 122 11.45 -22.96 25.82
CA LEU A 122 11.10 -21.60 26.29
C LEU A 122 9.60 -21.32 26.08
N PRO A 123 8.70 -21.92 26.89
CA PRO A 123 7.26 -21.88 26.66
C PRO A 123 6.67 -20.45 26.70
N ALA A 124 7.15 -19.58 27.59
CA ALA A 124 6.67 -18.21 27.68
C ALA A 124 6.97 -17.40 26.40
N TYR A 125 8.19 -17.53 25.88
CA TYR A 125 8.59 -16.85 24.64
C TYR A 125 7.91 -17.47 23.42
N ARG A 126 7.76 -18.80 23.38
CA ARG A 126 7.01 -19.50 22.36
C ARG A 126 5.57 -18.98 22.26
N THR A 127 4.87 -18.88 23.39
CA THR A 127 3.51 -18.30 23.44
C THR A 127 3.49 -16.87 22.92
N GLY A 128 4.45 -16.03 23.33
CA GLY A 128 4.57 -14.66 22.84
C GLY A 128 4.77 -14.56 21.32
N VAL A 129 5.68 -15.38 20.76
CA VAL A 129 5.90 -15.44 19.32
C VAL A 129 4.67 -15.94 18.56
N ILE A 130 3.93 -16.91 19.12
CA ILE A 130 2.65 -17.35 18.54
C ILE A 130 1.66 -16.18 18.52
N LEU A 131 1.46 -15.46 19.62
CA LEU A 131 0.56 -14.29 19.68
C LEU A 131 0.94 -13.23 18.64
N VAL A 132 2.23 -12.93 18.50
CA VAL A 132 2.75 -12.06 17.42
C VAL A 132 2.34 -12.58 16.05
N GLY A 133 2.50 -13.89 15.80
CA GLY A 133 2.09 -14.52 14.56
C GLY A 133 0.59 -14.47 14.31
N LEU A 134 -0.26 -14.33 15.32
CA LEU A 134 -1.71 -14.20 15.13
C LEU A 134 -2.11 -12.78 14.71
N ALA A 135 -1.32 -11.77 15.10
CA ALA A 135 -1.59 -10.37 14.84
C ALA A 135 -1.14 -9.99 13.43
N ARG A 136 -2.05 -9.42 12.64
CA ARG A 136 -1.86 -9.06 11.23
C ARG A 136 -1.66 -7.57 11.08
N CYS A 137 -0.64 -7.18 10.32
CA CYS A 137 -0.29 -5.77 10.19
C CYS A 137 -1.39 -4.96 9.49
N ILE A 138 -1.70 -3.80 10.05
CA ILE A 138 -2.70 -2.84 9.55
C ILE A 138 -2.10 -1.50 9.12
N ALA A 139 -0.84 -1.20 9.45
CA ALA A 139 -0.27 0.12 9.17
C ALA A 139 1.01 0.02 8.33
N MET A 140 2.01 -0.67 8.85
CA MET A 140 3.36 -0.68 8.29
C MET A 140 3.43 -1.29 6.88
N VAL A 141 2.48 -2.18 6.53
CA VAL A 141 2.33 -2.75 5.18
C VAL A 141 2.25 -1.68 4.10
N LEU A 142 1.59 -0.54 4.37
CA LEU A 142 1.49 0.56 3.39
C LEU A 142 2.87 1.16 3.10
N ILE A 143 3.71 1.30 4.13
CA ILE A 143 5.06 1.86 4.01
C ILE A 143 5.95 0.91 3.23
N TRP A 144 5.94 -0.39 3.56
CA TRP A 144 6.75 -1.38 2.85
C TRP A 144 6.33 -1.54 1.39
N THR A 145 5.01 -1.59 1.16
CA THR A 145 4.45 -1.64 -0.19
C THR A 145 4.90 -0.42 -0.99
N ASP A 146 4.80 0.78 -0.38
CA ASP A 146 5.18 2.01 -1.06
C ASP A 146 6.67 2.04 -1.43
N LEU A 147 7.54 1.75 -0.46
CA LEU A 147 8.98 1.71 -0.68
C LEU A 147 9.39 0.67 -1.74
N ALA A 148 8.62 -0.42 -1.88
CA ALA A 148 8.83 -1.43 -2.90
C ALA A 148 8.18 -1.10 -4.27
N CYS A 149 7.60 0.09 -4.44
CA CYS A 149 6.82 0.47 -5.63
C CYS A 149 5.63 -0.47 -5.91
N GLY A 150 4.93 -0.86 -4.85
CA GLY A 150 3.75 -1.72 -4.87
C GLY A 150 2.43 -1.00 -5.12
N ASP A 151 1.37 -1.77 -5.27
CA ASP A 151 -0.01 -1.27 -5.43
C ASP A 151 -0.54 -0.78 -4.06
N ARG A 152 -0.54 0.54 -3.88
CA ARG A 152 -0.94 1.21 -2.62
C ARG A 152 -2.44 1.08 -2.34
N GLU A 153 -3.28 1.14 -3.38
CA GLU A 153 -4.72 1.01 -3.24
C GLU A 153 -5.03 -0.40 -2.73
N MET A 154 -4.46 -1.40 -3.38
CA MET A 154 -4.61 -2.79 -2.99
C MET A 154 -4.06 -3.05 -1.57
N ALA A 155 -2.93 -2.44 -1.19
CA ALA A 155 -2.44 -2.56 0.17
C ALA A 155 -3.39 -1.94 1.19
N ALA A 156 -4.02 -0.80 0.88
CA ALA A 156 -5.03 -0.18 1.76
C ALA A 156 -6.27 -1.06 1.92
N VAL A 157 -6.68 -1.75 0.86
CA VAL A 157 -7.72 -2.77 0.91
C VAL A 157 -7.36 -3.91 1.85
N LEU A 158 -6.17 -4.50 1.65
CA LEU A 158 -5.71 -5.63 2.46
C LEU A 158 -5.59 -5.25 3.94
N VAL A 159 -5.12 -4.03 4.21
CA VAL A 159 -5.10 -3.44 5.55
C VAL A 159 -6.50 -3.36 6.16
N ALA A 160 -7.47 -2.83 5.42
CA ALA A 160 -8.84 -2.70 5.92
C ALA A 160 -9.46 -4.08 6.22
N LEU A 161 -9.24 -5.06 5.34
CA LEU A 161 -9.70 -6.43 5.53
C LEU A 161 -9.02 -7.08 6.74
N ASN A 162 -7.71 -6.94 6.89
CA ASN A 162 -6.98 -7.46 8.04
C ASN A 162 -7.49 -6.85 9.35
N ALA A 163 -7.69 -5.53 9.40
CA ALA A 163 -8.22 -4.86 10.59
C ALA A 163 -9.58 -5.42 11.02
N VAL A 164 -10.50 -5.65 10.07
CA VAL A 164 -11.83 -6.20 10.37
C VAL A 164 -11.75 -7.67 10.81
N PHE A 165 -11.03 -8.51 10.06
CA PHE A 165 -10.88 -9.93 10.41
C PHE A 165 -10.17 -10.12 11.75
N GLN A 166 -9.20 -9.26 12.08
CA GLN A 166 -8.41 -9.35 13.31
C GLN A 166 -9.26 -9.24 14.57
N VAL A 167 -10.30 -8.42 14.57
CA VAL A 167 -11.20 -8.27 15.73
C VAL A 167 -11.78 -9.61 16.17
N LEU A 168 -12.17 -10.45 15.21
CA LEU A 168 -12.84 -11.72 15.47
C LEU A 168 -11.86 -12.89 15.48
N ALA A 169 -11.03 -12.97 14.44
CA ALA A 169 -10.16 -14.12 14.21
C ALA A 169 -9.02 -14.19 15.23
N TYR A 170 -8.50 -13.07 15.73
CA TYR A 170 -7.36 -13.10 16.65
C TYR A 170 -7.69 -13.84 17.95
N ALA A 171 -8.82 -13.55 18.58
CA ALA A 171 -9.23 -14.21 19.81
C ALA A 171 -9.49 -15.72 19.58
N LEU A 172 -10.19 -16.06 18.50
CA LEU A 172 -10.49 -17.45 18.13
C LEU A 172 -9.23 -18.26 17.84
N LEU A 173 -8.33 -17.70 17.03
CA LEU A 173 -7.05 -18.33 16.71
C LEU A 173 -6.13 -18.41 17.92
N GLY A 174 -6.21 -17.44 18.85
CA GLY A 174 -5.49 -17.48 20.12
C GLY A 174 -5.87 -18.71 20.93
N VAL A 175 -7.16 -18.95 21.12
CA VAL A 175 -7.67 -20.16 21.80
C VAL A 175 -7.25 -21.42 21.05
N PHE A 176 -7.38 -21.43 19.73
CA PHE A 176 -7.04 -22.59 18.91
C PHE A 176 -5.55 -22.95 19.01
N TYR A 177 -4.64 -22.00 18.75
CA TYR A 177 -3.21 -22.26 18.69
C TYR A 177 -2.54 -22.39 20.06
N LEU A 178 -3.11 -21.82 21.13
CA LEU A 178 -2.52 -21.92 22.47
C LEU A 178 -3.07 -23.10 23.28
N ASN A 179 -4.32 -23.50 23.05
CA ASN A 179 -4.98 -24.54 23.86
C ASN A 179 -5.37 -25.77 23.04
N VAL A 180 -6.15 -25.60 21.97
CA VAL A 180 -6.78 -26.71 21.24
C VAL A 180 -5.76 -27.53 20.44
N LEU A 181 -4.98 -26.87 19.58
CA LEU A 181 -4.03 -27.51 18.69
C LEU A 181 -2.89 -28.21 19.44
N PRO A 182 -2.25 -27.60 20.47
CA PRO A 182 -1.27 -28.31 21.29
C PRO A 182 -1.85 -29.57 21.96
N GLY A 183 -3.10 -29.50 22.44
CA GLY A 183 -3.80 -30.64 23.01
C GLY A 183 -4.00 -31.78 22.01
N TRP A 184 -4.39 -31.46 20.76
CA TRP A 184 -4.52 -32.45 19.69
C TRP A 184 -3.18 -33.09 19.29
N LEU A 185 -2.09 -32.34 19.39
CA LEU A 185 -0.75 -32.81 19.04
C LEU A 185 -0.01 -33.49 20.22
N GLY A 186 -0.63 -33.60 21.40
CA GLY A 186 0.01 -34.15 22.60
C GLY A 186 1.17 -33.31 23.12
N LEU A 187 1.21 -32.03 22.78
CA LEU A 187 2.27 -31.11 23.17
C LEU A 187 2.01 -30.57 24.58
N PRO A 188 3.06 -30.30 25.38
CA PRO A 188 2.90 -29.74 26.72
C PRO A 188 2.37 -28.31 26.62
N ALA A 189 1.06 -28.15 26.81
CA ALA A 189 0.43 -26.86 27.04
C ALA A 189 0.72 -26.46 28.50
N GLN A 190 1.16 -25.22 28.72
CA GLN A 190 1.20 -24.73 30.09
C GLN A 190 -0.24 -24.68 30.61
N SER A 191 -0.46 -25.18 31.82
CA SER A 191 -1.72 -25.10 32.57
C SER A 191 -2.06 -23.67 33.00
N LEU A 192 -1.66 -22.67 32.22
CA LEU A 192 -2.26 -21.36 32.31
C LEU A 192 -3.65 -21.55 31.72
N HIS A 193 -4.68 -21.52 32.57
CA HIS A 193 -6.04 -21.28 32.14
C HIS A 193 -6.09 -19.89 31.49
N VAL A 194 -5.50 -19.76 30.29
CA VAL A 194 -5.63 -18.58 29.44
C VAL A 194 -7.10 -18.54 29.11
N SER A 195 -7.84 -17.72 29.86
CA SER A 195 -9.28 -17.66 29.65
C SER A 195 -9.48 -17.03 28.28
N ALA A 196 -10.17 -17.74 27.39
CA ALA A 196 -10.58 -17.19 26.11
C ALA A 196 -11.26 -15.82 26.29
N ALA A 197 -11.94 -15.65 27.43
CA ALA A 197 -12.52 -14.41 27.90
C ALA A 197 -11.49 -13.29 28.09
N GLU A 198 -10.35 -13.51 28.76
CA GLU A 198 -9.32 -12.48 28.93
C GLU A 198 -8.71 -12.03 27.60
N ILE A 199 -8.41 -12.96 26.69
CA ILE A 199 -7.94 -12.60 25.34
C ILE A 199 -9.01 -11.76 24.63
N ALA A 200 -10.26 -12.23 24.63
CA ALA A 200 -11.36 -11.55 23.96
C ALA A 200 -11.61 -10.14 24.54
N VAL A 201 -11.61 -9.99 25.86
CA VAL A 201 -11.76 -8.69 26.54
C VAL A 201 -10.60 -7.78 26.19
N THR A 202 -9.37 -8.28 26.22
CA THR A 202 -8.17 -7.47 25.89
C THR A 202 -8.20 -7.01 24.44
N VAL A 203 -8.55 -7.88 23.50
CA VAL A 203 -8.74 -7.52 22.08
C VAL A 203 -9.88 -6.51 21.92
N ALA A 204 -11.01 -6.70 22.61
CA ALA A 204 -12.13 -5.76 22.55
C ALA A 204 -11.74 -4.36 23.06
N VAL A 205 -10.93 -4.28 24.12
CA VAL A 205 -10.42 -3.01 24.66
C VAL A 205 -9.43 -2.37 23.68
N PHE A 206 -8.37 -3.09 23.30
CA PHE A 206 -7.25 -2.49 22.55
C PHE A 206 -7.51 -2.33 21.05
N LEU A 207 -8.37 -3.17 20.46
CA LEU A 207 -8.73 -3.06 19.05
C LEU A 207 -10.17 -2.56 18.87
N GLY A 208 -11.12 -3.07 19.65
CA GLY A 208 -12.54 -2.71 19.53
C GLY A 208 -12.82 -1.23 19.84
N ILE A 209 -12.25 -0.66 20.91
CA ILE A 209 -12.44 0.76 21.25
C ILE A 209 -11.86 1.67 20.17
N PRO A 210 -10.58 1.53 19.73
CA PRO A 210 -10.04 2.33 18.64
C PRO A 210 -10.78 2.16 17.32
N LEU A 211 -11.28 0.95 17.01
CA LEU A 211 -12.07 0.69 15.81
C LEU A 211 -13.40 1.43 15.85
N ALA A 212 -14.14 1.33 16.95
CA ALA A 212 -15.39 2.05 17.14
C ALA A 212 -15.18 3.56 17.08
N ALA A 213 -14.15 4.07 17.76
CA ALA A 213 -13.79 5.48 17.73
C ALA A 213 -13.40 5.95 16.31
N GLY A 214 -12.60 5.18 15.58
CA GLY A 214 -12.21 5.47 14.20
C GLY A 214 -13.42 5.48 13.25
N TYR A 215 -14.28 4.46 13.35
CA TYR A 215 -15.52 4.37 12.58
C TYR A 215 -16.47 5.53 12.86
N LEU A 216 -16.72 5.86 14.13
CA LEU A 216 -17.58 6.98 14.52
C LEU A 216 -16.98 8.32 14.06
N THR A 217 -15.69 8.53 14.27
CA THR A 217 -15.01 9.77 13.84
C THR A 217 -15.15 9.97 12.34
N ARG A 218 -14.95 8.91 11.55
CA ARG A 218 -15.08 8.98 10.09
C ARG A 218 -16.51 9.20 9.65
N THR A 219 -17.44 8.37 10.12
CA THR A 219 -18.85 8.43 9.70
C THR A 219 -19.50 9.75 10.06
N LEU A 220 -19.25 10.28 11.27
CA LEU A 220 -19.77 11.58 11.71
C LEU A 220 -19.04 12.74 11.01
N GLY A 221 -17.72 12.65 10.84
CA GLY A 221 -16.93 13.68 10.16
C GLY A 221 -17.32 13.85 8.69
N GLU A 222 -17.44 12.75 7.95
CA GLU A 222 -17.86 12.76 6.55
C GLU A 222 -19.31 13.25 6.39
N ARG A 223 -20.22 12.87 7.31
CA ARG A 223 -21.61 13.35 7.29
C ARG A 223 -21.73 14.84 7.58
N ALA A 224 -20.92 15.36 8.51
CA ALA A 224 -21.00 16.74 8.95
C ALA A 224 -20.31 17.74 8.01
N ARG A 225 -19.18 17.36 7.38
CA ARG A 225 -18.33 18.29 6.61
C ARG A 225 -17.83 17.77 5.27
N GLY A 226 -18.27 16.59 4.84
CA GLY A 226 -17.85 15.98 3.59
C GLY A 226 -16.50 15.26 3.68
N GLN A 227 -16.21 14.46 2.65
CA GLN A 227 -15.01 13.63 2.57
C GLN A 227 -13.73 14.45 2.40
N GLU A 228 -13.77 15.51 1.58
CA GLU A 228 -12.60 16.35 1.30
C GLU A 228 -12.06 17.01 2.58
N TRP A 229 -12.93 17.57 3.42
CA TRP A 229 -12.53 18.16 4.70
C TRP A 229 -11.93 17.12 5.64
N TYR A 230 -12.53 15.92 5.69
CA TYR A 230 -12.05 14.83 6.53
C TYR A 230 -10.62 14.44 6.15
N GLU A 231 -10.36 14.27 4.85
CA GLU A 231 -9.06 13.81 4.33
C GLU A 231 -7.98 14.90 4.34
N THR A 232 -8.35 16.16 4.09
CA THR A 232 -7.37 17.27 3.99
C THR A 232 -7.10 18.00 5.30
N LYS A 233 -8.05 18.00 6.24
CA LYS A 233 -7.90 18.74 7.52
C LYS A 233 -7.90 17.87 8.76
N LEU A 234 -8.88 16.97 8.91
CA LEU A 234 -8.98 16.18 10.15
C LEU A 234 -7.91 15.08 10.23
N LEU A 235 -7.78 14.28 9.17
CA LEU A 235 -6.81 13.18 9.12
C LEU A 235 -5.36 13.64 9.36
N PRO A 236 -4.84 14.70 8.70
CA PRO A 236 -3.48 15.18 8.95
C PRO A 236 -3.27 15.70 10.36
N ARG A 237 -4.34 16.15 11.04
CA ARG A 237 -4.27 16.65 12.42
C ARG A 237 -4.21 15.53 13.46
N ILE A 238 -4.91 14.42 13.23
CA ILE A 238 -4.92 13.26 14.15
C ILE A 238 -3.78 12.27 13.84
N ALA A 239 -3.25 12.25 12.62
CA ALA A 239 -2.22 11.30 12.20
C ALA A 239 -0.95 11.31 13.10
N PRO A 240 -0.42 12.45 13.59
CA PRO A 240 0.76 12.47 14.46
C PRO A 240 0.55 11.78 15.81
N ILE A 241 -0.70 11.67 16.29
CA ILE A 241 -1.02 10.96 17.55
C ILE A 241 -0.60 9.49 17.44
N ALA A 242 -0.72 8.89 16.24
CA ALA A 242 -0.30 7.53 15.98
C ALA A 242 1.19 7.33 16.30
N LEU A 243 2.01 8.23 15.76
CA LEU A 243 3.44 8.20 15.95
C LEU A 243 3.85 8.50 17.39
N TYR A 244 3.25 9.50 18.02
CA TYR A 244 3.59 9.85 19.41
C TYR A 244 3.21 8.73 20.37
N GLY A 245 2.04 8.11 20.19
CA GLY A 245 1.64 6.94 20.98
C GLY A 245 2.58 5.75 20.78
N LEU A 246 3.00 5.49 19.54
CA LEU A 246 3.95 4.43 19.21
C LEU A 246 5.30 4.67 19.90
N LEU A 247 5.92 5.83 19.68
CA LEU A 247 7.24 6.14 20.23
C LEU A 247 7.21 6.16 21.76
N PHE A 248 6.17 6.74 22.36
CA PHE A 248 5.99 6.70 23.81
C PHE A 248 5.91 5.26 24.33
N THR A 249 5.09 4.43 23.70
CA THR A 249 4.91 3.03 24.12
C THR A 249 6.21 2.24 23.98
N VAL A 250 6.95 2.43 22.89
CA VAL A 250 8.27 1.82 22.69
C VAL A 250 9.24 2.22 23.79
N VAL A 251 9.37 3.52 24.11
CA VAL A 251 10.25 3.98 25.20
C VAL A 251 9.88 3.29 26.52
N VAL A 252 8.59 3.28 26.88
CA VAL A 252 8.13 2.71 28.14
C VAL A 252 8.39 1.20 28.20
N LEU A 253 8.06 0.46 27.14
CA LEU A 253 8.25 -0.99 27.09
C LEU A 253 9.73 -1.38 27.17
N PHE A 254 10.61 -0.69 26.44
CA PHE A 254 12.05 -0.93 26.51
C PHE A 254 12.64 -0.50 27.86
N ALA A 255 12.07 0.51 28.52
CA ALA A 255 12.48 0.86 29.87
C ALA A 255 12.09 -0.22 30.89
N LEU A 256 10.92 -0.84 30.75
CA LEU A 256 10.47 -1.93 31.63
C LEU A 256 11.21 -3.24 31.37
N GLN A 257 11.45 -3.58 30.10
CA GLN A 257 12.08 -4.84 29.70
C GLN A 257 13.60 -4.75 29.52
N GLY A 258 14.19 -3.56 29.66
CA GLY A 258 15.60 -3.31 29.34
C GLY A 258 16.59 -4.13 30.17
N LYS A 259 16.26 -4.43 31.44
CA LYS A 259 17.09 -5.33 32.27
C LYS A 259 17.10 -6.74 31.68
N THR A 260 15.95 -7.27 31.27
CA THR A 260 15.85 -8.61 30.67
C THR A 260 16.57 -8.67 29.32
N ILE A 261 16.33 -7.68 28.45
CA ILE A 261 16.96 -7.58 27.12
C ILE A 261 18.48 -7.58 27.25
N THR A 262 19.02 -6.85 28.23
CA THR A 262 20.47 -6.67 28.35
C THR A 262 21.17 -7.74 29.16
N SER A 263 20.48 -8.41 30.09
CA SER A 263 21.04 -9.51 30.89
C SER A 263 20.89 -10.88 30.23
N GLN A 264 19.94 -11.05 29.31
CA GLN A 264 19.66 -12.32 28.63
C GLN A 264 19.66 -12.19 27.09
N PRO A 265 20.78 -11.74 26.48
CA PRO A 265 20.84 -11.50 25.03
C PRO A 265 20.60 -12.77 24.20
N VAL A 266 20.99 -13.95 24.73
CA VAL A 266 20.77 -15.24 24.05
C VAL A 266 19.28 -15.52 23.85
N ASN A 267 18.44 -15.19 24.84
CA ASN A 267 16.99 -15.36 24.73
C ASN A 267 16.38 -14.41 23.69
N VAL A 268 16.88 -13.17 23.60
CA VAL A 268 16.47 -12.20 22.57
C VAL A 268 16.79 -12.73 21.17
N VAL A 269 18.00 -13.27 20.96
CA VAL A 269 18.38 -13.88 19.67
C VAL A 269 17.52 -15.11 19.36
N ARG A 270 17.25 -15.96 20.34
CA ARG A 270 16.37 -17.13 20.17
C ARG A 270 14.94 -16.73 19.78
N ILE A 271 14.41 -15.63 20.30
CA ILE A 271 13.12 -15.05 19.87
C ILE A 271 13.20 -14.49 18.46
N ALA A 272 14.31 -13.84 18.09
CA ALA A 272 14.50 -13.23 16.78
C ALA A 272 14.52 -14.25 15.63
N LEU A 273 15.06 -15.46 15.86
CA LEU A 273 15.17 -16.50 14.85
C LEU A 273 13.83 -16.93 14.21
N PRO A 274 12.79 -17.36 14.96
CA PRO A 274 11.50 -17.71 14.38
C PRO A 274 10.83 -16.52 13.69
N LEU A 275 10.97 -15.30 14.22
CA LEU A 275 10.42 -14.10 13.59
C LEU A 275 11.08 -13.81 12.23
N LEU A 276 12.42 -13.83 12.19
CA LEU A 276 13.19 -13.66 10.96
C LEU A 276 12.80 -14.72 9.91
N ALA A 277 12.78 -16.00 10.32
CA ALA A 277 12.37 -17.09 9.45
C ALA A 277 10.95 -16.90 8.93
N TYR A 278 10.02 -16.51 9.80
CA TYR A 278 8.64 -16.23 9.45
C TYR A 278 8.53 -15.14 8.38
N PHE A 279 9.18 -13.99 8.56
CA PHE A 279 9.12 -12.89 7.59
C PHE A 279 9.64 -13.31 6.22
N VAL A 280 10.78 -13.99 6.17
CA VAL A 280 11.38 -14.45 4.92
C VAL A 280 10.49 -15.50 4.24
N ILE A 281 9.99 -16.48 4.99
CA ILE A 281 9.15 -17.57 4.47
C ILE A 281 7.83 -17.00 3.93
N MET A 282 7.14 -16.19 4.73
CA MET A 282 5.83 -15.64 4.35
C MET A 282 5.94 -14.67 3.19
N TRP A 283 6.96 -13.81 3.17
CA TRP A 283 7.18 -12.88 2.08
C TRP A 283 7.51 -13.62 0.79
N SER A 284 8.45 -14.58 0.84
CA SER A 284 8.86 -15.35 -0.34
C SER A 284 7.72 -16.24 -0.85
N GLY A 285 6.97 -16.87 0.05
CA GLY A 285 5.79 -17.67 -0.28
C GLY A 285 4.69 -16.82 -0.93
N GLY A 286 4.38 -15.66 -0.34
CA GLY A 286 3.43 -14.70 -0.89
C GLY A 286 3.84 -14.21 -2.28
N LEU A 287 5.13 -13.90 -2.48
CA LEU A 287 5.68 -13.51 -3.77
C LEU A 287 5.53 -14.61 -4.83
N VAL A 288 5.89 -15.85 -4.50
CA VAL A 288 5.79 -17.01 -5.40
C VAL A 288 4.34 -17.32 -5.75
N ILE A 289 3.43 -17.29 -4.77
CA ILE A 289 2.01 -17.56 -4.98
C ILE A 289 1.39 -16.47 -5.84
N ALA A 290 1.60 -15.19 -5.53
CA ALA A 290 1.12 -14.07 -6.33
C ALA A 290 1.59 -14.17 -7.79
N ARG A 291 2.86 -14.52 -8.00
CA ARG A 291 3.44 -14.70 -9.32
C ARG A 291 2.81 -15.87 -10.08
N ARG A 292 2.52 -16.99 -9.40
CA ARG A 292 1.79 -18.14 -9.99
C ARG A 292 0.35 -17.77 -10.36
N LEU A 293 -0.27 -16.85 -9.63
CA LEU A 293 -1.57 -16.27 -9.97
C LEU A 293 -1.49 -15.26 -11.12
N ARG A 294 -0.29 -14.98 -11.63
CA ARG A 294 0.00 -14.01 -12.70
C ARG A 294 -0.37 -12.56 -12.35
N LEU A 295 -0.29 -12.22 -11.06
CA LEU A 295 -0.43 -10.84 -10.62
C LEU A 295 0.72 -9.98 -11.15
N THR A 296 0.44 -8.71 -11.43
CA THR A 296 1.45 -7.71 -11.80
C THR A 296 2.46 -7.53 -10.66
N TYR A 297 3.63 -6.96 -10.95
CA TYR A 297 4.64 -6.67 -9.91
C TYR A 297 4.05 -5.87 -8.73
N PRO A 298 3.34 -4.73 -8.96
CA PRO A 298 2.84 -3.92 -7.85
C PRO A 298 1.90 -4.69 -6.92
N ARG A 299 0.99 -5.50 -7.48
CA ARG A 299 0.06 -6.34 -6.70
C ARG A 299 0.77 -7.49 -5.99
N THR A 300 1.78 -8.08 -6.62
CA THR A 300 2.57 -9.17 -6.06
C THR A 300 3.30 -8.74 -4.80
N VAL A 301 3.99 -7.60 -4.84
CA VAL A 301 4.71 -7.09 -3.67
C VAL A 301 3.74 -6.64 -2.56
N SER A 302 2.60 -6.02 -2.90
CA SER A 302 1.56 -5.67 -1.91
C SER A 302 1.04 -6.91 -1.18
N LEU A 303 0.77 -8.01 -1.91
CA LEU A 303 0.33 -9.27 -1.30
C LEU A 303 1.42 -9.86 -0.39
N ALA A 304 2.67 -9.89 -0.87
CA ALA A 304 3.80 -10.48 -0.14
C ALA A 304 4.08 -9.72 1.17
N PHE A 305 4.10 -8.39 1.15
CA PHE A 305 4.28 -7.58 2.37
C PHE A 305 3.08 -7.68 3.31
N SER A 306 1.86 -7.73 2.77
CA SER A 306 0.67 -7.96 3.59
C SER A 306 0.72 -9.31 4.31
N ALA A 307 1.14 -10.38 3.64
CA ALA A 307 1.23 -11.73 4.20
C ALA A 307 2.34 -11.90 5.25
N ALA A 308 3.45 -11.18 5.08
CA ALA A 308 4.62 -11.29 5.94
C ALA A 308 4.56 -10.41 7.20
N SER A 309 3.87 -9.26 7.15
CA SER A 309 3.94 -8.28 8.25
C SER A 309 3.01 -8.65 9.41
N ASN A 310 3.43 -8.35 10.64
CA ASN A 310 2.64 -8.58 11.85
C ASN A 310 2.28 -7.26 12.55
N ASP A 311 1.31 -7.34 13.46
CA ASP A 311 0.91 -6.23 14.33
C ASP A 311 1.43 -6.50 15.75
N PHE A 312 2.63 -6.02 16.04
CA PHE A 312 3.27 -6.27 17.34
C PHE A 312 2.59 -5.51 18.46
N GLU A 313 2.05 -4.35 18.13
CA GLU A 313 1.29 -3.49 19.00
C GLU A 313 0.15 -4.23 19.67
N LEU A 314 -0.71 -4.89 18.88
CA LEU A 314 -1.79 -5.71 19.39
C LEU A 314 -1.26 -6.93 20.16
N ALA A 315 -0.22 -7.58 19.64
CA ALA A 315 0.36 -8.75 20.30
C ALA A 315 0.92 -8.41 21.69
N ILE A 316 1.61 -7.28 21.82
CA ILE A 316 2.09 -6.73 23.08
C ILE A 316 0.90 -6.38 23.97
N ALA A 317 -0.13 -5.70 23.45
CA ALA A 317 -1.32 -5.35 24.22
C ALA A 317 -1.98 -6.59 24.86
N VAL A 318 -2.16 -7.65 24.07
CA VAL A 318 -2.72 -8.92 24.53
C VAL A 318 -1.78 -9.62 25.50
N ALA A 319 -0.48 -9.64 25.21
CA ALA A 319 0.49 -10.25 26.10
C ALA A 319 0.54 -9.57 27.48
N ILE A 320 0.46 -8.24 27.50
CA ILE A 320 0.42 -7.45 28.75
C ILE A 320 -0.91 -7.67 29.47
N GLY A 321 -2.03 -7.63 28.75
CA GLY A 321 -3.35 -7.77 29.37
C GLY A 321 -3.60 -9.14 29.99
N VAL A 322 -3.03 -10.20 29.40
CA VAL A 322 -3.24 -11.58 29.87
C VAL A 322 -2.11 -12.06 30.79
N PHE A 323 -0.85 -11.73 30.49
CA PHE A 323 0.31 -12.28 31.20
C PHE A 323 1.10 -11.24 32.01
N GLY A 324 0.77 -9.95 31.88
CA GLY A 324 1.46 -8.85 32.55
C GLY A 324 2.65 -8.29 31.78
N VAL A 325 3.05 -7.07 32.15
CA VAL A 325 4.04 -6.27 31.39
C VAL A 325 5.47 -6.79 31.41
N THR A 326 5.86 -7.48 32.49
CA THR A 326 7.20 -8.07 32.65
C THR A 326 7.27 -9.52 32.19
N SER A 327 6.19 -10.06 31.59
CA SER A 327 6.13 -11.44 31.12
C SER A 327 7.08 -11.71 29.94
N GLY A 328 7.45 -12.98 29.74
CA GLY A 328 8.21 -13.38 28.57
C GLY A 328 7.42 -13.22 27.26
N GLN A 329 6.10 -13.35 27.33
CA GLN A 329 5.18 -13.14 26.23
C GLN A 329 5.25 -11.69 25.74
N ALA A 330 5.21 -10.73 26.67
CA ALA A 330 5.35 -9.31 26.35
C ALA A 330 6.74 -8.99 25.79
N LEU A 331 7.80 -9.59 26.35
CA LEU A 331 9.16 -9.45 25.82
C LEU A 331 9.27 -9.91 24.36
N ALA A 332 8.65 -11.04 24.00
CA ALA A 332 8.67 -11.53 22.63
C ALA A 332 8.02 -10.53 21.65
N GLY A 333 6.92 -9.89 22.07
CA GLY A 333 6.31 -8.80 21.33
C GLY A 333 7.24 -7.59 21.16
N VAL A 334 7.95 -7.19 22.21
CA VAL A 334 8.91 -6.05 22.20
C VAL A 334 10.13 -6.31 21.30
N VAL A 335 10.61 -7.56 21.24
CA VAL A 335 11.70 -7.96 20.33
C VAL A 335 11.24 -7.93 18.87
N GLY A 336 9.94 -8.05 18.62
CA GLY A 336 9.33 -8.01 17.31
C GLY A 336 9.76 -6.86 16.40
N PRO A 337 9.47 -5.60 16.77
CA PRO A 337 9.85 -4.41 15.98
C PRO A 337 11.36 -4.27 15.76
N LEU A 338 12.19 -4.78 16.68
CA LEU A 338 13.64 -4.79 16.53
C LEU A 338 14.09 -5.64 15.32
N ILE A 339 13.33 -6.68 15.00
CA ILE A 339 13.62 -7.61 13.91
C ILE A 339 12.85 -7.25 12.64
N GLU A 340 11.55 -6.92 12.75
CA GLU A 340 10.71 -6.64 11.58
C GLU A 340 11.26 -5.47 10.76
N VAL A 341 11.58 -4.34 11.39
CA VAL A 341 11.96 -3.13 10.65
C VAL A 341 13.20 -3.36 9.77
N PRO A 342 14.34 -3.89 10.28
CA PRO A 342 15.49 -4.21 9.43
C PRO A 342 15.18 -5.24 8.34
N VAL A 343 14.42 -6.29 8.68
CA VAL A 343 14.12 -7.38 7.75
C VAL A 343 13.20 -6.92 6.63
N MET A 344 12.14 -6.16 6.93
CA MET A 344 11.23 -5.64 5.93
C MET A 344 11.92 -4.64 5.01
N VAL A 345 12.79 -3.78 5.53
CA VAL A 345 13.65 -2.91 4.70
C VAL A 345 14.53 -3.74 3.78
N ALA A 346 15.17 -4.79 4.29
CA ALA A 346 15.98 -5.69 3.45
C ALA A 346 15.12 -6.34 2.36
N LEU A 347 13.92 -6.83 2.69
CA LEU A 347 12.98 -7.43 1.75
C LEU A 347 12.46 -6.42 0.70
N VAL A 348 12.33 -5.14 1.04
CA VAL A 348 12.05 -4.07 0.07
C VAL A 348 13.17 -3.98 -0.96
N TYR A 349 14.43 -3.95 -0.53
CA TYR A 349 15.57 -3.94 -1.46
C TYR A 349 15.61 -5.21 -2.31
N VAL A 350 15.29 -6.38 -1.74
CA VAL A 350 15.14 -7.62 -2.50
C VAL A 350 14.00 -7.50 -3.53
N ALA A 351 12.85 -6.92 -3.17
CA ALA A 351 11.72 -6.71 -4.08
C ALA A 351 12.12 -5.83 -5.28
N LEU A 352 12.78 -4.69 -5.01
CA LEU A 352 13.26 -3.77 -6.04
C LEU A 352 14.34 -4.40 -6.93
N TRP A 353 15.20 -5.23 -6.36
CA TRP A 353 16.17 -6.01 -7.14
C TRP A 353 15.47 -7.03 -8.05
N LEU A 354 14.48 -7.77 -7.54
CA LEU A 354 13.70 -8.73 -8.32
C LEU A 354 12.85 -8.06 -9.41
N ARG A 355 12.40 -6.81 -9.20
CA ARG A 355 11.66 -6.01 -10.19
C ARG A 355 12.40 -5.97 -11.54
N HIS A 356 13.72 -5.76 -11.50
CA HIS A 356 14.55 -5.62 -12.69
C HIS A 356 15.11 -6.96 -13.20
N ARG A 357 15.18 -7.98 -12.35
CA ARG A 357 15.80 -9.27 -12.68
C ARG A 357 14.85 -10.30 -13.27
N ILE A 358 13.56 -10.19 -12.98
CA ILE A 358 12.57 -11.16 -13.44
C ILE A 358 11.54 -10.48 -14.33
N THR A 359 11.04 -11.20 -15.34
CA THR A 359 9.89 -10.78 -16.14
C THR A 359 8.62 -10.80 -15.30
N TRP A 360 7.80 -9.76 -15.40
CA TRP A 360 6.53 -9.65 -14.67
C TRP A 360 5.37 -9.65 -15.66
N PRO A 361 4.20 -10.20 -15.29
CA PRO A 361 3.00 -10.10 -16.11
C PRO A 361 2.70 -8.62 -16.42
N PRO A 362 2.43 -8.27 -17.70
CA PRO A 362 2.15 -6.90 -18.09
C PRO A 362 0.84 -6.42 -17.46
N ALA A 363 0.79 -5.14 -17.09
CA ALA A 363 -0.45 -4.48 -16.67
C ALA A 363 -1.48 -4.59 -17.82
N GLY A 364 -2.61 -5.25 -17.57
CA GLY A 364 -3.68 -5.46 -18.56
C GLY A 364 -4.14 -6.91 -18.79
N GLN A 365 -3.53 -7.92 -18.16
CA GLN A 365 -4.02 -9.31 -18.27
C GLN A 365 -5.14 -9.67 -17.28
N ASP A 366 -5.17 -9.05 -16.10
CA ASP A 366 -6.23 -9.29 -15.11
C ASP A 366 -7.57 -8.66 -15.55
N ASP A 367 -7.54 -7.43 -16.07
CA ASP A 367 -8.74 -6.72 -16.54
C ASP A 367 -9.40 -7.38 -17.78
N ARG A 368 -8.63 -8.05 -18.64
CA ARG A 368 -9.19 -8.70 -19.84
C ARG A 368 -10.06 -9.92 -19.51
N ARG A 369 -9.78 -10.64 -18.41
CA ARG A 369 -10.58 -11.83 -18.01
C ARG A 369 -11.87 -11.47 -17.29
N THR A 370 -11.91 -10.35 -16.58
CA THR A 370 -13.12 -9.77 -15.98
C THR A 370 -13.94 -8.98 -17.00
N ALA A 371 -13.28 -8.21 -17.89
CA ALA A 371 -13.95 -7.51 -19.00
C ALA A 371 -14.63 -8.48 -19.97
N ASN A 372 -14.00 -9.60 -20.35
CA ASN A 372 -14.66 -10.60 -21.21
C ASN A 372 -15.87 -11.28 -20.56
N ARG A 373 -16.00 -11.27 -19.22
CA ARG A 373 -17.21 -11.77 -18.54
C ARG A 373 -18.32 -10.73 -18.48
N HIS A 374 -18.00 -9.45 -18.42
CA HIS A 374 -18.98 -8.36 -18.47
C HIS A 374 -19.42 -8.00 -19.89
N HIS A 375 -18.56 -8.19 -20.90
CA HIS A 375 -18.92 -7.93 -22.30
C HIS A 375 -19.91 -8.94 -22.90
N GLN A 376 -20.18 -10.03 -22.18
CA GLN A 376 -21.20 -11.02 -22.59
C GLN A 376 -22.55 -10.82 -21.88
N GLN A 377 -22.64 -9.84 -20.96
CA GLN A 377 -23.84 -9.42 -20.24
C GLN A 377 -23.78 -7.91 -19.99
N GLY A 378 -23.97 -7.11 -21.04
CA GLY A 378 -24.00 -5.65 -20.96
C GLY A 378 -24.54 -5.06 -22.25
N ASP A 379 -25.68 -4.41 -22.13
CA ASP A 379 -26.47 -3.72 -23.15
C ASP A 379 -25.64 -2.76 -24.03
N ALA A 380 -26.02 -2.62 -25.29
CA ALA A 380 -25.38 -1.73 -26.26
C ALA A 380 -25.62 -0.26 -25.87
N MET A 381 -24.60 0.43 -25.36
CA MET A 381 -24.66 1.86 -25.09
C MET A 381 -24.51 2.68 -26.38
N THR A 382 -25.49 3.53 -26.66
CA THR A 382 -25.72 4.31 -27.88
C THR A 382 -25.03 5.69 -27.91
N GLY A 383 -23.71 5.75 -27.69
CA GLY A 383 -22.93 7.01 -27.70
C GLY A 383 -21.55 6.90 -28.37
N LEU A 384 -20.97 8.03 -28.79
CA LEU A 384 -19.58 8.10 -29.28
C LEU A 384 -18.61 7.84 -28.12
N PRO A 385 -17.54 7.04 -28.31
CA PRO A 385 -16.51 6.87 -27.28
C PRO A 385 -15.88 8.22 -26.92
N GLU A 386 -15.68 8.49 -25.62
CA GLU A 386 -15.04 9.71 -25.14
C GLU A 386 -13.62 9.43 -24.59
N VAL A 387 -12.62 10.16 -25.09
CA VAL A 387 -11.20 10.02 -24.71
C VAL A 387 -10.68 11.29 -24.04
N MET A 388 -10.03 11.13 -22.89
CA MET A 388 -9.44 12.19 -22.10
C MET A 388 -7.92 12.09 -22.07
N PHE A 389 -7.23 13.17 -22.45
CA PHE A 389 -5.78 13.28 -22.32
C PHE A 389 -5.36 14.15 -21.14
N VAL A 390 -4.51 13.63 -20.26
CA VAL A 390 -4.06 14.32 -19.04
C VAL A 390 -2.55 14.48 -19.05
N CYS A 391 -2.04 15.68 -18.84
CA CYS A 391 -0.62 15.91 -18.54
C CYS A 391 -0.46 16.87 -17.36
N VAL A 392 0.77 17.24 -16.98
CA VAL A 392 0.97 18.14 -15.83
C VAL A 392 0.34 19.51 -16.08
N HIS A 393 0.78 20.20 -17.14
CA HIS A 393 0.44 21.60 -17.37
C HIS A 393 -0.69 21.84 -18.38
N ASN A 394 -1.15 20.81 -19.10
CA ASN A 394 -2.10 20.94 -20.23
C ASN A 394 -1.76 22.06 -21.23
N ALA A 395 -0.47 22.26 -21.45
CA ALA A 395 0.07 23.27 -22.37
C ALA A 395 0.86 22.65 -23.53
N GLY A 396 0.93 21.32 -23.62
CA GLY A 396 1.75 20.61 -24.60
C GLY A 396 1.23 19.23 -24.93
N ARG A 397 1.78 18.17 -24.31
CA ARG A 397 1.45 16.76 -24.58
C ARG A 397 -0.05 16.48 -24.74
N SER A 398 -0.86 16.81 -23.73
CA SER A 398 -2.31 16.55 -23.78
C SER A 398 -3.08 17.44 -24.75
N GLN A 399 -2.57 18.63 -25.08
CA GLN A 399 -3.18 19.48 -26.12
C GLN A 399 -2.90 18.93 -27.53
N MET A 400 -1.65 18.54 -27.80
CA MET A 400 -1.28 17.89 -29.06
C MET A 400 -2.08 16.61 -29.26
N ALA A 401 -2.12 15.72 -28.25
CA ALA A 401 -2.82 14.45 -28.35
C ALA A 401 -4.33 14.63 -28.57
N ALA A 402 -4.96 15.56 -27.86
CA ALA A 402 -6.38 15.85 -28.04
C ALA A 402 -6.68 16.38 -29.45
N ALA A 403 -5.90 17.33 -29.93
CA ALA A 403 -6.12 17.92 -31.24
C ALA A 403 -5.82 16.96 -32.40
N LEU A 404 -4.79 16.12 -32.28
CA LEU A 404 -4.52 15.07 -33.26
C LEU A 404 -5.64 14.02 -33.28
N LEU A 405 -6.12 13.59 -32.11
CA LEU A 405 -7.23 12.63 -32.03
C LEU A 405 -8.50 13.21 -32.66
N ASP A 406 -8.85 14.45 -32.34
CA ASP A 406 -10.03 15.12 -32.90
C ASP A 406 -9.92 15.26 -34.43
N HIS A 407 -8.74 15.68 -34.92
CA HIS A 407 -8.44 15.81 -36.35
C HIS A 407 -8.60 14.49 -37.10
N HIS A 408 -8.01 13.39 -36.58
CA HIS A 408 -8.02 12.09 -37.26
C HIS A 408 -9.33 11.31 -37.07
N ALA A 409 -10.02 11.49 -35.94
CA ALA A 409 -11.27 10.79 -35.65
C ALA A 409 -12.48 11.38 -36.40
N ALA A 410 -12.37 12.60 -36.95
CA ALA A 410 -13.40 13.27 -37.75
C ALA A 410 -14.79 13.22 -37.08
N GLY A 411 -14.84 13.54 -35.78
CA GLY A 411 -16.07 13.57 -34.97
C GLY A 411 -16.63 12.19 -34.55
N LYS A 412 -15.91 11.10 -34.79
CA LYS A 412 -16.31 9.74 -34.36
C LYS A 412 -15.89 9.39 -32.93
N ILE A 413 -15.11 10.25 -32.28
CA ILE A 413 -14.65 10.12 -30.91
C ILE A 413 -14.76 11.49 -30.26
N ALA A 414 -15.39 11.59 -29.09
CA ALA A 414 -15.40 12.82 -28.31
C ALA A 414 -14.07 12.97 -27.56
N VAL A 415 -13.48 14.16 -27.56
CA VAL A 415 -12.12 14.37 -27.04
C VAL A 415 -12.07 15.45 -25.98
N ARG A 416 -11.30 15.20 -24.91
CA ARG A 416 -11.01 16.17 -23.84
C ARG A 416 -9.52 16.21 -23.52
N SER A 417 -9.08 17.34 -22.94
CA SER A 417 -7.74 17.47 -22.36
C SER A 417 -7.78 18.23 -21.04
N ALA A 418 -6.90 17.87 -20.09
CA ALA A 418 -6.70 18.65 -18.86
C ALA A 418 -5.31 18.48 -18.23
N GLY A 419 -5.06 19.31 -17.21
CA GLY A 419 -3.81 19.47 -16.49
C GLY A 419 -3.96 19.24 -14.99
N SER A 420 -3.05 18.49 -14.37
CA SER A 420 -3.00 18.36 -12.90
C SER A 420 -2.54 19.64 -12.19
N ALA A 421 -1.75 20.46 -12.89
CA ALA A 421 -1.31 21.78 -12.48
C ALA A 421 -1.25 22.67 -13.75
N PRO A 422 -2.40 23.12 -14.29
CA PRO A 422 -2.46 23.83 -15.57
C PRO A 422 -1.56 25.06 -15.62
N ALA A 423 -0.89 25.28 -16.75
CA ALA A 423 -0.18 26.54 -17.00
C ALA A 423 -1.15 27.64 -17.44
N ASP A 424 -0.66 28.88 -17.55
CA ASP A 424 -1.49 30.02 -17.98
C ASP A 424 -1.77 30.01 -19.50
N THR A 425 -0.83 29.49 -20.30
CA THR A 425 -0.92 29.48 -21.77
C THR A 425 -0.36 28.19 -22.37
N ILE A 426 -0.75 27.90 -23.62
CA ILE A 426 -0.18 26.80 -24.41
C ILE A 426 1.26 27.15 -24.81
N ASN A 427 2.13 26.14 -24.84
CA ASN A 427 3.52 26.30 -25.27
C ASN A 427 3.58 26.83 -26.72
N PRO A 428 4.22 27.98 -26.99
CA PRO A 428 4.28 28.56 -28.33
C PRO A 428 4.90 27.62 -29.39
N ALA A 429 5.90 26.83 -29.00
CA ALA A 429 6.51 25.86 -29.91
C ALA A 429 5.52 24.77 -30.34
N VAL A 430 4.59 24.38 -29.46
CA VAL A 430 3.51 23.44 -29.77
C VAL A 430 2.52 24.07 -30.74
N VAL A 431 2.13 25.33 -30.56
CA VAL A 431 1.27 26.07 -31.50
C VAL A 431 1.90 26.11 -32.89
N THR A 432 3.19 26.47 -32.98
CA THR A 432 3.92 26.50 -34.26
C THR A 432 3.94 25.12 -34.94
N VAL A 433 4.28 24.07 -34.20
CA VAL A 433 4.44 22.72 -34.73
C VAL A 433 3.11 22.06 -35.13
N MET A 434 2.00 22.41 -34.47
CA MET A 434 0.67 21.92 -34.82
C MET A 434 0.08 22.67 -36.02
N ALA A 435 0.38 23.97 -36.17
CA ALA A 435 0.00 24.75 -37.34
C ALA A 435 0.62 24.22 -38.65
N GLU A 436 1.78 23.56 -38.58
CA GLU A 436 2.38 22.85 -39.73
C GLU A 436 1.47 21.74 -40.30
N LEU A 437 0.58 21.16 -39.47
CA LEU A 437 -0.45 20.19 -39.88
C LEU A 437 -1.81 20.84 -40.18
N GLY A 438 -1.90 22.17 -40.17
CA GLY A 438 -3.16 22.89 -40.31
C GLY A 438 -4.06 22.82 -39.08
N ILE A 439 -3.53 22.43 -37.91
CA ILE A 439 -4.25 22.37 -36.64
C ILE A 439 -3.92 23.62 -35.81
N ASP A 440 -4.89 24.53 -35.66
CA ASP A 440 -4.72 25.76 -34.88
C ASP A 440 -5.06 25.53 -33.40
N LEU A 441 -4.05 25.69 -32.53
CA LEU A 441 -4.20 25.61 -31.07
C LEU A 441 -4.18 26.98 -30.38
N SER A 442 -4.12 28.10 -31.13
CA SER A 442 -3.96 29.44 -30.54
C SER A 442 -5.16 29.88 -29.70
N ALA A 443 -6.34 29.33 -29.99
CA ALA A 443 -7.58 29.60 -29.26
C ALA A 443 -7.81 28.65 -28.06
N GLU A 444 -6.99 27.60 -27.91
CA GLU A 444 -7.11 26.65 -26.81
C GLU A 444 -6.43 27.18 -25.53
N SER A 445 -6.96 26.80 -24.37
CA SER A 445 -6.38 27.16 -23.06
C SER A 445 -6.17 25.92 -22.18
N PRO A 446 -5.15 25.92 -21.31
CA PRO A 446 -4.98 24.86 -20.32
C PRO A 446 -6.16 24.80 -19.33
N LYS A 447 -6.73 23.60 -19.16
CA LYS A 447 -7.93 23.32 -18.34
C LYS A 447 -7.55 22.50 -17.11
N PRO A 448 -8.14 22.76 -15.92
CA PRO A 448 -7.90 21.95 -14.74
C PRO A 448 -8.48 20.55 -14.87
N LEU A 449 -7.77 19.56 -14.34
CA LEU A 449 -8.25 18.20 -14.23
C LEU A 449 -9.35 18.13 -13.16
N THR A 450 -10.58 17.79 -13.58
CA THR A 450 -11.72 17.62 -12.66
C THR A 450 -12.18 16.18 -12.60
N THR A 451 -12.73 15.82 -11.45
CA THR A 451 -13.34 14.52 -11.17
C THR A 451 -14.46 14.21 -12.16
N GLU A 452 -15.29 15.21 -12.48
CA GLU A 452 -16.41 15.09 -13.42
C GLU A 452 -15.92 14.83 -14.85
N ALA A 453 -14.85 15.50 -15.28
CA ALA A 453 -14.29 15.30 -16.62
C ALA A 453 -13.77 13.87 -16.79
N VAL A 454 -13.06 13.34 -15.79
CA VAL A 454 -12.59 11.95 -15.83
C VAL A 454 -13.75 10.96 -15.72
N GLN A 455 -14.79 11.29 -14.92
CA GLN A 455 -15.98 10.48 -14.80
C GLN A 455 -16.80 10.41 -16.11
N ALA A 456 -16.73 11.43 -16.96
CA ALA A 456 -17.43 11.46 -18.25
C ALA A 456 -16.75 10.61 -19.33
N SER A 457 -15.43 10.41 -19.26
CA SER A 457 -14.67 9.80 -20.37
C SER A 457 -14.56 8.28 -20.29
N ASP A 458 -14.62 7.57 -21.39
CA ASP A 458 -14.49 6.09 -21.44
C ASP A 458 -13.03 5.64 -21.39
N VAL A 459 -12.14 6.44 -21.98
CA VAL A 459 -10.69 6.21 -22.00
C VAL A 459 -9.97 7.42 -21.42
N VAL A 460 -9.01 7.20 -20.53
CA VAL A 460 -8.21 8.24 -19.89
C VAL A 460 -6.72 7.94 -20.09
N ILE A 461 -6.01 8.88 -20.66
CA ILE A 461 -4.62 8.71 -21.10
C ILE A 461 -3.75 9.73 -20.38
N THR A 462 -2.88 9.27 -19.49
CA THR A 462 -1.94 10.11 -18.74
C THR A 462 -0.61 10.25 -19.48
N MET A 463 -0.01 11.44 -19.38
CA MET A 463 1.25 11.80 -20.04
C MET A 463 2.10 12.63 -19.07
N GLY A 464 2.70 11.94 -18.10
CA GLY A 464 3.61 12.54 -17.12
C GLY A 464 2.94 13.22 -15.92
N CYS A 465 1.62 13.13 -15.75
CA CYS A 465 0.90 13.64 -14.57
C CYS A 465 0.87 12.68 -13.37
N GLY A 466 1.29 11.42 -13.55
CA GLY A 466 1.30 10.41 -12.48
C GLY A 466 -0.07 10.24 -11.80
N ASP A 467 -0.05 10.12 -10.46
CA ASP A 467 -1.21 9.81 -9.62
C ASP A 467 -2.21 10.97 -9.45
N ALA A 468 -2.02 12.09 -10.14
CA ALA A 468 -2.92 13.24 -10.01
C ALA A 468 -4.31 12.99 -10.64
N CYS A 469 -4.42 11.99 -11.53
CA CYS A 469 -5.68 11.66 -12.19
C CYS A 469 -6.57 10.79 -11.28
N PRO A 470 -7.81 11.23 -10.95
CA PRO A 470 -8.75 10.39 -10.20
C PRO A 470 -9.11 9.14 -11.01
N VAL A 471 -9.14 7.99 -10.36
CA VAL A 471 -9.42 6.69 -11.02
C VAL A 471 -10.86 6.26 -10.73
N PHE A 472 -11.61 5.94 -11.78
CA PHE A 472 -12.99 5.46 -11.70
C PHE A 472 -13.10 4.05 -12.27
N PRO A 473 -13.88 3.17 -11.63
CA PRO A 473 -14.08 1.81 -12.12
C PRO A 473 -14.84 1.81 -13.46
N GLY A 474 -14.48 0.88 -14.35
CA GLY A 474 -15.13 0.68 -15.65
C GLY A 474 -14.57 1.51 -16.81
N LYS A 475 -13.53 2.33 -16.56
CA LYS A 475 -12.85 3.13 -17.60
C LYS A 475 -11.52 2.51 -17.98
N ARG A 476 -11.09 2.76 -19.22
CA ARG A 476 -9.79 2.32 -19.72
C ARG A 476 -8.72 3.37 -19.43
N TYR A 477 -7.74 3.04 -18.61
CA TYR A 477 -6.60 3.91 -18.32
C TYR A 477 -5.35 3.48 -19.09
N LEU A 478 -4.66 4.44 -19.71
CA LEU A 478 -3.37 4.24 -20.38
C LEU A 478 -2.38 5.29 -19.87
N ASP A 479 -1.11 4.93 -19.77
CA ASP A 479 -0.03 5.87 -19.50
C ASP A 479 0.94 5.90 -20.68
N TRP A 480 1.08 7.06 -21.30
CA TRP A 480 1.95 7.28 -22.43
C TRP A 480 3.21 7.99 -21.99
N ALA A 481 4.33 7.26 -22.03
CA ALA A 481 5.65 7.84 -21.87
C ALA A 481 6.00 8.67 -23.12
N VAL A 482 5.87 9.99 -22.97
CA VAL A 482 6.11 11.01 -24.00
C VAL A 482 6.96 12.13 -23.40
N ASP A 483 7.97 12.58 -24.13
CA ASP A 483 8.90 13.64 -23.69
C ASP A 483 8.19 14.98 -23.43
N ASP A 484 8.81 15.85 -22.63
CA ASP A 484 8.27 17.18 -22.35
C ASP A 484 8.63 18.22 -23.40
N PRO A 485 7.64 18.84 -24.09
CA PRO A 485 7.92 19.91 -25.03
C PRO A 485 8.33 21.23 -24.34
N ALA A 486 8.16 21.36 -23.01
CA ALA A 486 8.50 22.58 -22.29
C ALA A 486 9.99 22.93 -22.43
N GLY A 487 10.29 24.13 -22.91
CA GLY A 487 11.66 24.64 -23.09
C GLY A 487 12.47 23.98 -24.21
N GLN A 488 11.85 23.11 -25.03
CA GLN A 488 12.49 22.46 -26.16
C GLN A 488 12.40 23.28 -27.45
N ASP A 489 13.30 23.02 -28.41
CA ASP A 489 13.25 23.61 -29.74
C ASP A 489 12.15 22.99 -30.62
N THR A 490 11.75 23.69 -31.69
CA THR A 490 10.68 23.20 -32.58
C THR A 490 11.00 21.87 -33.25
N ALA A 491 12.28 21.59 -33.50
CA ALA A 491 12.71 20.31 -34.05
C ALA A 491 12.43 19.14 -33.09
N THR A 492 12.70 19.31 -31.79
CA THR A 492 12.36 18.31 -30.77
C THR A 492 10.86 18.22 -30.56
N VAL A 493 10.15 19.34 -30.53
CA VAL A 493 8.68 19.34 -30.40
C VAL A 493 8.01 18.63 -31.59
N ARG A 494 8.54 18.71 -32.82
CA ARG A 494 8.06 17.89 -33.95
C ARG A 494 8.20 16.40 -33.69
N ARG A 495 9.34 15.94 -33.17
CA ARG A 495 9.51 14.52 -32.83
C ARG A 495 8.49 14.06 -31.79
N ILE A 496 8.20 14.92 -30.80
CA ILE A 496 7.18 14.65 -29.77
C ILE A 496 5.79 14.57 -30.40
N ARG A 497 5.44 15.53 -31.28
CA ARG A 497 4.18 15.52 -32.04
C ARG A 497 4.04 14.20 -32.82
N ASP A 498 5.07 13.80 -33.57
CA ASP A 498 5.01 12.64 -34.44
C ASP A 498 4.91 11.31 -33.64
N ASP A 499 5.53 11.21 -32.45
CA ASP A 499 5.34 10.09 -31.52
C ASP A 499 3.90 10.04 -30.97
N ILE A 500 3.35 11.19 -30.56
CA ILE A 500 1.95 11.28 -30.12
C ILE A 500 1.00 10.88 -31.24
N ASP A 501 1.26 11.34 -32.47
CA ASP A 501 0.41 11.07 -33.64
C ASP A 501 0.33 9.56 -33.95
N ALA A 502 1.47 8.87 -33.95
CA ALA A 502 1.52 7.42 -34.16
C ALA A 502 0.70 6.64 -33.11
N ARG A 503 0.73 7.10 -31.85
CA ARG A 503 -0.04 6.50 -30.75
C ARG A 503 -1.54 6.78 -30.88
N VAL A 504 -1.89 8.00 -31.28
CA VAL A 504 -3.28 8.41 -31.56
C VAL A 504 -3.88 7.55 -32.68
N LEU A 505 -3.16 7.35 -33.79
CA LEU A 505 -3.64 6.52 -34.90
C LEU A 505 -3.88 5.06 -34.46
N THR A 506 -3.02 4.53 -33.60
CA THR A 506 -3.18 3.19 -33.01
C THR A 506 -4.42 3.14 -32.10
N LEU A 507 -4.64 4.17 -31.28
CA LEU A 507 -5.81 4.28 -30.42
C LEU A 507 -7.12 4.33 -31.23
N ILE A 508 -7.15 5.10 -32.33
CA ILE A 508 -8.31 5.18 -33.22
C ILE A 508 -8.63 3.80 -33.80
N ALA A 509 -7.62 3.08 -34.28
CA ALA A 509 -7.80 1.75 -34.84
C ALA A 509 -8.40 0.75 -33.82
N GLU A 510 -8.04 0.89 -32.55
CA GLU A 510 -8.61 0.08 -31.47
C GLU A 510 -10.05 0.46 -31.09
N LEU A 511 -10.36 1.76 -31.09
CA LEU A 511 -11.68 2.27 -30.66
C LEU A 511 -12.74 2.19 -31.77
N LEU A 512 -12.32 2.18 -33.04
CA LEU A 512 -13.21 2.11 -34.21
C LEU A 512 -12.86 0.89 -35.08
N PRO A 513 -13.04 -0.36 -34.58
CA PRO A 513 -12.80 -1.57 -35.37
C PRO A 513 -13.84 -1.65 -36.52
N GLY A 514 -13.41 -1.24 -37.72
CA GLY A 514 -14.25 -1.17 -38.93
C GLY A 514 -13.88 -0.04 -39.90
N ALA A 515 -13.02 0.89 -39.51
CA ALA A 515 -12.64 2.04 -40.37
C ALA A 515 -11.60 1.72 -41.48
N GLN A 516 -11.08 0.49 -41.55
CA GLN A 516 -10.05 0.10 -42.53
C GLN A 516 -10.56 -0.17 -43.96
N GLU A 517 -11.85 0.01 -44.24
CA GLU A 517 -12.40 -0.23 -45.59
C GLU A 517 -12.50 1.00 -46.50
N ILE A 518 -11.89 2.13 -46.13
CA ILE A 518 -11.81 3.31 -47.01
C ILE A 518 -10.39 3.44 -47.54
N ALA A 519 -10.09 2.68 -48.60
CA ALA A 519 -8.94 2.90 -49.44
C ALA A 519 -8.96 4.33 -50.03
N PRO A 520 -7.79 4.96 -50.28
CA PRO A 520 -7.74 6.30 -50.84
C PRO A 520 -8.33 6.28 -52.26
N ARG A 521 -9.34 7.11 -52.50
CA ARG A 521 -9.78 7.45 -53.86
C ARG A 521 -8.59 8.03 -54.61
N SER A 522 -8.02 7.26 -55.56
CA SER A 522 -7.07 7.79 -56.51
C SER A 522 -7.78 8.87 -57.34
N ALA A 523 -7.36 10.12 -57.16
CA ALA A 523 -7.61 11.16 -58.12
C ALA A 523 -6.72 10.89 -59.35
N ALA A 524 -7.34 10.43 -60.44
CA ALA A 524 -6.83 10.61 -61.79
C ALA A 524 -8.01 10.60 -62.74
N GLY A 525 -8.41 11.79 -63.18
CA GLY A 525 -9.31 11.98 -64.30
C GLY A 525 -8.52 12.07 -65.60
N ARG A 526 -9.20 11.63 -66.67
CA ARG A 526 -8.89 11.66 -68.11
C ARG A 526 -8.11 10.49 -68.66
#